data_AF-A0A149ZKW2-F1
#
_entry.id   AF-A0A149ZKW2-F1
#
_cell.length_a   1.000
_cell.length_b   1.000
_cell.length_c   1.000
_cell.angle_alpha   90.00
_cell.angle_beta   90.00
_cell.angle_gamma   90.00
#
_symmetry.space_group_name_H-M   'P 1'
#
loop_
_entity.id
_entity.type
_entity.pdbx_description
1 polymer ?
#
loop_
_entity_poly.entity_id
_entity_poly.type
_entity_poly.pdbx_seq_one_letter_code
_entity_poly.pdbx_strand_id
1 'polypeptide(L)'
;MKEPRIGLALSGGGFRATAFGLGCLRALHDRDFLRHVRVVSGISGGSLLAAMWAYGPESFDEFDDTVTSLLRSGLQLELVRRAAGPGAIMRSAGSTSHSLVRRKPRSFNRTNGLISALDARGFGSKPLDSVTHPDLATVITATDLNTMTTMRFGSDVSSNWNHGDVTDTVMVSEAVAASAAFPLLLPPVARTFTFTGRDGDTHEQQVVLTDGGVYENLGLSPLLPGRDRSFTSHVYDLDYLIVSDAGRGKTLTESSNYFHKRLKRSFDITYEKSQDGGRSRLHEVGTSGQVRGIVHSYLAQRDDKLPVHLADLVPRSAVINYGTNFKKVGPDDLAAITIRGEQLTRVLLAHYCPELGT
;
A
#
# COMPACT_ATOMS: atom_id res chain seq x y z
N MET A 1 1.75 -30.93 10.79
CA MET A 1 2.68 -30.02 10.07
C MET A 1 2.60 -28.64 10.75
N LYS A 2 3.66 -27.83 10.72
CA LYS A 2 3.62 -26.45 11.27
C LYS A 2 2.62 -25.62 10.46
N GLU A 3 1.78 -24.80 11.11
CA GLU A 3 0.87 -23.90 10.39
C GLU A 3 1.64 -22.99 9.43
N PRO A 4 1.13 -22.76 8.20
CA PRO A 4 1.80 -21.91 7.22
C PRO A 4 1.81 -20.45 7.70
N ARG A 5 2.93 -19.76 7.47
CA ARG A 5 3.07 -18.33 7.76
C ARG A 5 3.13 -17.56 6.46
N ILE A 6 2.07 -16.82 6.17
CA ILE A 6 1.89 -16.13 4.90
C ILE A 6 2.22 -14.64 5.08
N GLY A 7 3.07 -14.12 4.20
CA GLY A 7 3.25 -12.68 3.99
C GLY A 7 2.37 -12.21 2.84
N LEU A 8 1.55 -11.19 3.08
CA LEU A 8 0.65 -10.60 2.10
C LEU A 8 1.12 -9.20 1.69
N ALA A 9 1.46 -9.02 0.43
CA ALA A 9 1.88 -7.74 -0.13
C ALA A 9 0.76 -7.11 -0.96
N LEU A 10 0.37 -5.88 -0.63
CA LEU A 10 -0.68 -5.11 -1.29
C LEU A 10 -0.06 -3.89 -1.96
N SER A 11 0.06 -3.96 -3.29
CA SER A 11 0.71 -2.92 -4.07
C SER A 11 -0.07 -1.59 -4.10
N GLY A 12 0.63 -0.52 -4.50
CA GLY A 12 0.01 0.79 -4.75
C GLY A 12 -0.71 0.90 -6.09
N GLY A 13 -1.57 1.92 -6.20
CA GLY A 13 -2.40 2.16 -7.39
C GLY A 13 -3.76 2.81 -7.15
N GLY A 14 -3.98 3.45 -5.99
CA GLY A 14 -5.27 4.03 -5.60
C GLY A 14 -6.38 2.98 -5.45
N PHE A 15 -7.63 3.37 -5.72
CA PHE A 15 -8.79 2.47 -5.60
C PHE A 15 -8.77 1.27 -6.53
N ARG A 16 -8.01 1.32 -7.64
CA ARG A 16 -7.77 0.13 -8.45
C ARG A 16 -7.04 -0.95 -7.66
N ALA A 17 -6.02 -0.55 -6.90
CA ALA A 17 -5.24 -1.48 -6.09
C ALA A 17 -6.04 -2.00 -4.90
N THR A 18 -6.82 -1.14 -4.26
CA THR A 18 -7.76 -1.52 -3.20
C THR A 18 -8.81 -2.52 -3.72
N ALA A 19 -9.42 -2.27 -4.89
CA ALA A 19 -10.41 -3.17 -5.48
C ALA A 19 -9.82 -4.52 -5.92
N PHE A 20 -8.68 -4.50 -6.61
CA PHE A 20 -8.02 -5.73 -7.04
C PHE A 20 -7.53 -6.56 -5.84
N GLY A 21 -6.96 -5.89 -4.84
CA GLY A 21 -6.56 -6.49 -3.59
C GLY A 21 -7.75 -7.09 -2.84
N LEU A 22 -8.91 -6.41 -2.78
CA LEU A 22 -10.13 -6.96 -2.17
C LEU A 22 -10.51 -8.29 -2.83
N GLY A 23 -10.46 -8.39 -4.15
CA GLY A 23 -10.64 -9.65 -4.88
C GLY A 23 -9.65 -10.74 -4.48
N CYS A 24 -8.38 -10.38 -4.30
CA CYS A 24 -7.36 -11.32 -3.81
C CYS A 24 -7.68 -11.78 -2.38
N LEU A 25 -8.09 -10.88 -1.48
CA LEU A 25 -8.47 -11.20 -0.10
C LEU A 25 -9.71 -12.10 -0.06
N ARG A 26 -10.73 -11.88 -0.91
CA ARG A 26 -11.89 -12.78 -1.04
C ARG A 26 -11.47 -14.20 -1.40
N ALA A 27 -10.56 -14.35 -2.37
CA ALA A 27 -10.04 -15.66 -2.73
C ALA A 27 -9.29 -16.35 -1.58
N LEU A 28 -8.55 -15.59 -0.77
CA LEU A 28 -7.85 -16.11 0.41
C LEU A 28 -8.82 -16.47 1.54
N HIS A 29 -9.84 -15.65 1.76
CA HIS A 29 -10.90 -15.88 2.76
C HIS A 29 -11.63 -17.19 2.45
N ASP A 30 -12.09 -17.34 1.21
CA ASP A 30 -12.88 -18.50 0.77
C ASP A 30 -12.09 -19.81 0.73
N ARG A 31 -10.76 -19.72 0.85
CA ARG A 31 -9.84 -20.86 0.97
C ARG A 31 -9.29 -21.01 2.38
N ASP A 32 -9.79 -20.23 3.33
CA ASP A 32 -9.40 -20.27 4.75
C ASP A 32 -7.90 -19.99 4.98
N PHE A 33 -7.31 -19.17 4.10
CA PHE A 33 -5.89 -18.79 4.15
C PHE A 33 -5.63 -17.44 4.82
N LEU A 34 -6.64 -16.58 4.97
CA LEU A 34 -6.46 -15.29 5.64
C LEU A 34 -6.00 -15.43 7.09
N ARG A 35 -6.48 -16.46 7.81
CA ARG A 35 -6.05 -16.74 9.20
C ARG A 35 -4.57 -17.11 9.34
N HIS A 36 -3.92 -17.48 8.23
CA HIS A 36 -2.51 -17.83 8.15
C HIS A 36 -1.63 -16.65 7.73
N VAL A 37 -2.22 -15.50 7.39
CA VAL A 37 -1.48 -14.27 7.11
C VAL A 37 -0.94 -13.73 8.42
N ARG A 38 0.40 -13.70 8.53
CA ARG A 38 1.12 -13.18 9.70
C ARG A 38 1.58 -11.75 9.52
N VAL A 39 1.73 -11.31 8.27
CA VAL A 39 2.14 -9.94 7.96
C VAL A 39 1.41 -9.46 6.74
N VAL A 40 0.77 -8.30 6.83
CA VAL A 40 0.25 -7.56 5.67
C VAL A 40 1.08 -6.30 5.46
N SER A 41 1.73 -6.20 4.31
CA SER A 41 2.43 -4.98 3.89
C SER A 41 1.66 -4.28 2.79
N GLY A 42 1.50 -2.96 2.93
CA GLY A 42 0.69 -2.16 2.01
C GLY A 42 1.37 -0.86 1.59
N ILE A 43 1.15 -0.47 0.33
CA ILE A 43 1.64 0.79 -0.24
C ILE A 43 0.49 1.55 -0.87
N SER A 44 0.38 2.86 -0.62
CA SER A 44 -0.61 3.73 -1.26
C SER A 44 -2.04 3.17 -1.16
N GLY A 45 -2.75 2.95 -2.26
CA GLY A 45 -4.06 2.28 -2.27
C GLY A 45 -4.08 0.88 -1.62
N GLY A 46 -2.98 0.14 -1.67
CA GLY A 46 -2.81 -1.12 -0.94
C GLY A 46 -2.61 -0.92 0.57
N SER A 47 -2.01 0.19 1.00
CA SER A 47 -1.93 0.54 2.44
C SER A 47 -3.30 0.84 3.04
N LEU A 48 -4.19 1.45 2.26
CA LEU A 48 -5.58 1.66 2.66
C LEU A 48 -6.30 0.32 2.87
N LEU A 49 -6.15 -0.62 1.93
CA LEU A 49 -6.74 -1.95 2.07
C LEU A 49 -6.14 -2.71 3.26
N ALA A 50 -4.80 -2.69 3.41
CA ALA A 50 -4.11 -3.30 4.54
C ALA A 50 -4.62 -2.76 5.87
N ALA A 51 -4.81 -1.44 5.97
CA ALA A 51 -5.32 -0.80 7.17
C ALA A 51 -6.80 -1.14 7.45
N MET A 52 -7.64 -1.16 6.40
CA MET A 52 -9.04 -1.54 6.54
C MET A 52 -9.20 -2.99 6.99
N TRP A 53 -8.31 -3.88 6.55
CA TRP A 53 -8.29 -5.27 7.03
C TRP A 53 -7.80 -5.32 8.47
N ALA A 54 -6.58 -4.86 8.73
CA ALA A 54 -5.93 -5.05 10.02
C ALA A 54 -6.54 -4.28 11.19
N TYR A 55 -7.27 -3.19 10.94
CA TYR A 55 -7.83 -2.32 11.97
C TYR A 55 -9.34 -2.11 11.85
N GLY A 56 -9.98 -2.76 10.87
CA GLY A 56 -11.42 -2.67 10.61
C GLY A 56 -12.24 -3.71 11.37
N PRO A 57 -13.42 -4.07 10.84
CA PRO A 57 -14.24 -5.16 11.38
C PRO A 57 -13.49 -6.50 11.37
N GLU A 58 -13.70 -7.32 12.40
CA GLU A 58 -13.13 -8.67 12.47
C GLU A 58 -13.82 -9.65 11.51
N SER A 59 -15.12 -9.46 11.27
CA SER A 59 -15.89 -10.22 10.30
C SER A 59 -15.46 -9.85 8.88
N PHE A 60 -15.11 -10.84 8.06
CA PHE A 60 -14.71 -10.61 6.68
C PHE A 60 -15.84 -9.99 5.85
N ASP A 61 -17.09 -10.40 6.07
CA ASP A 61 -18.25 -9.87 5.34
C ASP A 61 -18.44 -8.36 5.63
N GLU A 62 -18.32 -7.96 6.90
CA GLU A 62 -18.41 -6.54 7.29
C GLU A 62 -17.23 -5.73 6.76
N PHE A 63 -16.03 -6.31 6.79
CA PHE A 63 -14.84 -5.72 6.17
C PHE A 63 -15.06 -5.50 4.67
N ASP A 64 -15.53 -6.52 3.95
CA ASP A 64 -15.78 -6.46 2.51
C ASP A 64 -16.81 -5.38 2.17
N ASP A 65 -17.94 -5.36 2.87
CA ASP A 65 -18.98 -4.35 2.70
C ASP A 65 -18.44 -2.93 2.94
N THR A 66 -17.59 -2.77 3.95
CA THR A 66 -16.95 -1.48 4.27
C THR A 66 -16.01 -1.04 3.15
N VAL A 67 -15.18 -1.93 2.61
CA VAL A 67 -14.28 -1.63 1.48
C VAL A 67 -15.09 -1.32 0.22
N THR A 68 -16.08 -2.15 -0.10
CA THR A 68 -16.98 -1.97 -1.24
C THR A 68 -17.69 -0.61 -1.16
N SER A 69 -18.27 -0.27 -0.01
CA SER A 69 -18.92 1.03 0.23
C SER A 69 -17.96 2.21 0.03
N LEU A 70 -16.72 2.09 0.51
CA LEU A 70 -15.69 3.12 0.31
C LEU A 70 -15.34 3.31 -1.17
N LEU A 71 -15.13 2.21 -1.90
CA LEU A 71 -14.84 2.23 -3.34
C LEU A 71 -15.99 2.85 -4.14
N ARG A 72 -17.23 2.54 -3.75
CA ARG A 72 -18.47 3.02 -4.39
C ARG A 72 -18.82 4.46 -4.06
N SER A 73 -18.37 4.99 -2.93
CA SER A 73 -18.56 6.39 -2.55
C SER A 73 -17.46 7.30 -3.12
N GLY A 74 -16.22 6.81 -3.22
CA GLY A 74 -15.09 7.65 -3.61
C GLY A 74 -14.58 8.50 -2.44
N LEU A 75 -13.28 8.75 -2.40
CA LEU A 75 -12.67 9.67 -1.43
C LEU A 75 -12.43 11.07 -2.02
N GLN A 76 -12.25 11.20 -3.34
CA GLN A 76 -11.80 12.48 -3.93
C GLN A 76 -12.66 13.69 -3.59
N LEU A 77 -14.00 13.55 -3.62
CA LEU A 77 -14.88 14.67 -3.31
C LEU A 77 -14.79 15.07 -1.82
N GLU A 78 -14.67 14.09 -0.93
CA GLU A 78 -14.47 14.32 0.50
C GLU A 78 -13.14 15.04 0.76
N LEU A 79 -12.06 14.61 0.10
CA LEU A 79 -10.74 15.24 0.19
C LEU A 79 -10.77 16.71 -0.25
N VAL A 80 -11.43 17.00 -1.38
CA VAL A 80 -11.57 18.37 -1.88
C VAL A 80 -12.37 19.22 -0.90
N ARG A 81 -13.51 18.73 -0.39
CA ARG A 81 -14.34 19.45 0.59
C ARG A 81 -13.59 19.75 1.88
N ARG A 82 -12.85 18.78 2.42
CA ARG A 82 -12.07 18.95 3.67
C ARG A 82 -10.87 19.88 3.49
N ALA A 83 -10.22 19.85 2.33
CA ALA A 83 -9.11 20.76 2.00
C ALA A 83 -9.58 22.22 1.79
N ALA A 84 -10.85 22.44 1.45
CA ALA A 84 -11.46 23.76 1.23
C ALA A 84 -12.29 24.28 2.42
N GLY A 85 -12.38 23.52 3.53
CA GLY A 85 -13.24 23.86 4.67
C GLY A 85 -12.74 25.03 5.53
N PRO A 86 -13.63 25.71 6.30
CA PRO A 86 -13.30 26.92 7.07
C PRO A 86 -12.13 26.74 8.06
N GLY A 87 -12.02 25.57 8.70
CA GLY A 87 -10.92 25.25 9.62
C GLY A 87 -9.55 25.14 8.96
N ALA A 88 -9.46 24.74 7.68
CA ALA A 88 -8.20 24.71 6.92
C ALA A 88 -7.78 26.13 6.52
N ILE A 89 -8.74 26.98 6.19
CA ILE A 89 -8.52 28.39 5.84
C ILE A 89 -8.08 29.20 7.09
N MET A 90 -8.74 29.00 8.24
CA MET A 90 -8.44 29.71 9.49
C MET A 90 -7.07 29.32 10.08
N ARG A 91 -6.66 28.05 9.98
CA ARG A 91 -5.30 27.60 10.35
C ARG A 91 -4.20 28.11 9.41
N SER A 92 -4.56 28.48 8.18
CA SER A 92 -3.64 29.12 7.24
C SER A 92 -3.43 30.60 7.60
N ALA A 93 -4.49 31.28 8.07
CA ALA A 93 -4.46 32.70 8.46
C ALA A 93 -3.69 32.99 9.77
N GLY A 94 -3.58 32.03 10.70
CA GLY A 94 -2.75 32.18 11.91
C GLY A 94 -1.24 32.11 11.68
N SER A 95 -0.79 31.81 10.46
CA SER A 95 0.64 31.61 10.11
C SER A 95 1.27 32.79 9.37
N THR A 96 0.48 33.83 9.03
CA THR A 96 0.93 34.96 8.20
C THR A 96 1.79 35.99 8.94
N SER A 97 1.76 36.06 10.27
CA SER A 97 2.53 37.06 11.05
C SER A 97 3.94 36.65 11.47
N HIS A 98 4.35 35.38 11.32
CA HIS A 98 5.70 34.91 11.71
C HIS A 98 6.57 34.36 10.57
N SER A 99 6.12 34.44 9.30
CA SER A 99 6.83 33.79 8.18
C SER A 99 7.99 34.59 7.55
N LEU A 100 8.27 35.81 8.01
CA LEU A 100 9.38 36.62 7.46
C LEU A 100 10.75 36.30 8.06
N VAL A 101 10.84 35.48 9.13
CA VAL A 101 12.11 35.23 9.84
C VAL A 101 12.52 33.74 9.88
N ARG A 102 11.64 32.78 9.56
CA ARG A 102 12.01 31.36 9.44
C ARG A 102 11.42 30.76 8.17
N ARG A 103 12.29 30.23 7.28
CA ARG A 103 11.97 29.35 6.15
C ARG A 103 11.33 28.03 6.65
N LYS A 104 10.14 28.08 7.28
CA LYS A 104 9.33 26.88 7.55
C LYS A 104 8.38 26.66 6.35
N PRO A 105 8.32 25.46 5.77
CA PRO A 105 7.48 25.17 4.62
C PRO A 105 5.99 25.39 4.95
N ARG A 106 5.25 25.85 3.94
CA ARG A 106 3.82 26.20 4.00
C ARG A 106 2.99 25.04 4.56
N SER A 107 2.07 25.34 5.49
CA SER A 107 1.09 24.37 6.01
C SER A 107 0.33 23.69 4.86
N PHE A 108 0.49 22.37 4.75
CA PHE A 108 0.07 21.55 3.60
C PHE A 108 -1.40 21.11 3.72
N ASN A 109 -2.35 21.99 3.35
CA ASN A 109 -3.79 21.79 3.55
C ASN A 109 -4.41 20.52 2.91
N ARG A 110 -3.86 19.99 1.80
CA ARG A 110 -4.45 18.82 1.11
C ARG A 110 -4.20 17.51 1.85
N THR A 111 -2.98 17.29 2.35
CA THR A 111 -2.66 16.02 3.03
C THR A 111 -3.27 15.96 4.41
N ASN A 112 -3.41 17.09 5.09
CA ASN A 112 -4.24 17.20 6.30
C ASN A 112 -5.71 16.84 6.03
N GLY A 113 -6.23 17.17 4.85
CA GLY A 113 -7.57 16.75 4.40
C GLY A 113 -7.69 15.23 4.23
N LEU A 114 -6.63 14.57 3.72
CA LEU A 114 -6.56 13.11 3.62
C LEU A 114 -6.47 12.43 4.99
N ILE A 115 -5.59 12.91 5.86
CA ILE A 115 -5.51 12.42 7.25
C ILE A 115 -6.88 12.56 7.91
N SER A 116 -7.50 13.74 7.84
CA SER A 116 -8.81 13.97 8.45
C SER A 116 -9.91 13.06 7.87
N ALA A 117 -9.89 12.79 6.56
CA ALA A 117 -10.84 11.87 5.94
C ALA A 117 -10.65 10.44 6.46
N LEU A 118 -9.41 9.97 6.53
CA LEU A 118 -9.09 8.64 7.04
C LEU A 118 -9.40 8.53 8.54
N ASP A 119 -9.07 9.55 9.32
CA ASP A 119 -9.30 9.63 10.77
C ASP A 119 -10.79 9.59 11.13
N ALA A 120 -11.66 10.13 10.26
CA ALA A 120 -13.11 10.05 10.43
C ALA A 120 -13.69 8.63 10.23
N ARG A 121 -12.86 7.63 9.92
CA ARG A 121 -13.25 6.23 9.74
C ARG A 121 -12.75 5.43 10.94
N GLY A 122 -13.53 4.42 11.37
CA GLY A 122 -13.23 3.66 12.60
C GLY A 122 -11.86 2.98 12.63
N PHE A 123 -11.27 2.64 11.47
CA PHE A 123 -9.92 2.09 11.39
C PHE A 123 -8.83 3.18 11.51
N GLY A 124 -9.11 4.42 11.07
CA GLY A 124 -8.10 5.46 10.92
C GLY A 124 -7.73 6.16 12.22
N SER A 125 -8.68 6.25 13.16
CA SER A 125 -8.48 6.83 14.49
C SER A 125 -7.87 5.86 15.50
N LYS A 126 -7.43 4.67 15.06
CA LYS A 126 -6.73 3.70 15.90
C LYS A 126 -5.21 3.95 15.83
N PRO A 127 -4.46 3.72 16.92
CA PRO A 127 -3.01 3.63 16.85
C PRO A 127 -2.59 2.33 16.14
N LEU A 128 -1.39 2.31 15.56
CA LEU A 128 -0.90 1.18 14.76
C LEU A 128 -0.75 -0.13 15.55
N ASP A 129 -0.55 -0.07 16.86
CA ASP A 129 -0.44 -1.25 17.73
C ASP A 129 -1.80 -1.92 18.04
N SER A 130 -2.92 -1.29 17.67
CA SER A 130 -4.28 -1.76 17.96
C SER A 130 -4.88 -2.60 16.82
N VAL A 131 -4.10 -3.57 16.33
CA VAL A 131 -4.55 -4.52 15.29
C VAL A 131 -5.71 -5.37 15.81
N THR A 132 -6.75 -5.56 15.00
CA THR A 132 -7.97 -6.31 15.37
C THR A 132 -7.86 -7.81 15.13
N HIS A 133 -6.90 -8.25 14.33
CA HIS A 133 -6.65 -9.66 14.04
C HIS A 133 -5.46 -10.19 14.85
N PRO A 134 -5.64 -11.25 15.66
CA PRO A 134 -4.54 -11.87 16.40
C PRO A 134 -3.40 -12.31 15.48
N ASP A 135 -2.16 -12.16 15.96
CA ASP A 135 -0.92 -12.56 15.29
C ASP A 135 -0.67 -11.93 13.90
N LEU A 136 -1.45 -10.92 13.51
CA LEU A 136 -1.24 -10.16 12.28
C LEU A 136 -0.38 -8.93 12.58
N ALA A 137 0.80 -8.87 11.97
CA ALA A 137 1.57 -7.64 11.90
C ALA A 137 1.19 -6.83 10.65
N THR A 138 1.27 -5.50 10.74
CA THR A 138 1.07 -4.62 9.58
C THR A 138 2.35 -3.87 9.26
N VAL A 139 2.57 -3.55 7.98
CA VAL A 139 3.66 -2.67 7.54
C VAL A 139 3.20 -1.76 6.40
N ILE A 140 2.94 -0.50 6.72
CA ILE A 140 2.60 0.55 5.75
C ILE A 140 3.87 1.31 5.38
N THR A 141 4.22 1.34 4.09
CA THR A 141 5.48 1.95 3.63
C THR A 141 5.26 3.31 2.98
N ALA A 142 6.03 4.31 3.40
CA ALA A 142 6.17 5.62 2.76
C ALA A 142 7.64 5.88 2.39
N THR A 143 7.88 6.89 1.56
CA THR A 143 9.24 7.29 1.14
C THR A 143 9.61 8.59 1.81
N ASP A 144 10.75 8.64 2.50
CA ASP A 144 11.30 9.88 3.04
C ASP A 144 12.13 10.60 1.97
N LEU A 145 11.68 11.79 1.59
CA LEU A 145 12.30 12.62 0.56
C LEU A 145 13.65 13.20 1.00
N ASN A 146 13.89 13.34 2.30
CA ASN A 146 15.14 13.89 2.81
C ASN A 146 16.28 12.88 2.72
N THR A 147 16.02 11.64 3.11
CA THR A 147 17.02 10.56 3.17
C THR A 147 17.03 9.68 1.92
N MET A 148 16.01 9.78 1.06
CA MET A 148 15.79 8.89 -0.09
C MET A 148 15.62 7.42 0.30
N THR A 149 15.19 7.16 1.53
CA THR A 149 14.94 5.81 2.06
C THR A 149 13.48 5.62 2.46
N THR A 150 13.16 4.44 2.99
CA THR A 150 11.80 4.10 3.42
C THR A 150 11.54 4.53 4.85
N MET A 151 10.37 5.10 5.08
CA MET A 151 9.70 5.11 6.37
C MET A 151 8.72 3.95 6.41
N ARG A 152 8.85 3.05 7.37
CA ARG A 152 7.92 1.93 7.56
C ARG A 152 7.13 2.14 8.84
N PHE A 153 5.82 2.15 8.71
CA PHE A 153 4.89 2.24 9.81
C PHE A 153 4.35 0.85 10.10
N GLY A 154 4.86 0.20 11.14
CA GLY A 154 4.41 -1.13 11.53
C GLY A 154 3.63 -1.13 12.82
N SER A 155 2.80 -2.16 12.98
CA SER A 155 2.06 -2.40 14.23
C SER A 155 2.97 -2.65 15.42
N ASP A 156 4.05 -3.40 15.19
CA ASP A 156 5.00 -3.78 16.25
C ASP A 156 6.06 -2.70 16.46
N VAL A 157 6.47 -2.06 15.36
CA VAL A 157 7.48 -1.02 15.33
C VAL A 157 7.32 -0.17 14.08
N SER A 158 7.39 1.15 14.24
CA SER A 158 7.59 2.07 13.12
C SER A 158 9.06 2.44 13.06
N SER A 159 9.66 2.50 11.87
CA SER A 159 11.11 2.73 11.73
C SER A 159 11.47 3.49 10.46
N ASN A 160 12.58 4.21 10.53
CA ASN A 160 13.27 4.78 9.37
C ASN A 160 14.67 4.19 9.31
N TRP A 161 15.13 3.83 8.11
CA TRP A 161 16.45 3.23 7.93
C TRP A 161 17.61 4.06 8.52
N ASN A 162 17.55 5.39 8.36
CA ASN A 162 18.60 6.31 8.76
C ASN A 162 18.52 6.72 10.24
N HIS A 163 17.32 6.75 10.82
CA HIS A 163 17.09 7.32 12.14
C HIS A 163 16.82 6.27 13.23
N GLY A 164 16.40 5.05 12.86
CA GLY A 164 16.07 3.99 13.81
C GLY A 164 14.57 3.85 14.05
N ASP A 165 14.20 3.45 15.26
CA ASP A 165 12.82 3.12 15.62
C ASP A 165 12.09 4.34 16.17
N VAL A 166 10.85 4.54 15.75
CA VAL A 166 9.96 5.60 16.21
C VAL A 166 9.39 5.20 17.56
N THR A 167 9.47 6.09 18.54
CA THR A 167 8.87 5.88 19.87
C THR A 167 7.50 6.52 20.03
N ASP A 168 7.16 7.49 19.17
CA ASP A 168 5.84 8.12 19.19
C ASP A 168 4.72 7.14 18.81
N THR A 169 3.56 7.31 19.42
CA THR A 169 2.33 6.68 18.93
C THR A 169 1.99 7.22 17.55
N VAL A 170 1.92 6.33 16.56
CA VAL A 170 1.52 6.66 15.19
C VAL A 170 0.10 6.19 14.94
N MET A 171 -0.73 7.08 14.38
CA MET A 171 -2.11 6.76 13.99
C MET A 171 -2.16 6.08 12.62
N VAL A 172 -3.09 5.15 12.44
CA VAL A 172 -3.32 4.47 11.16
C VAL A 172 -3.61 5.49 10.05
N SER A 173 -4.43 6.50 10.32
CA SER A 173 -4.76 7.56 9.36
C SER A 173 -3.52 8.32 8.85
N GLU A 174 -2.55 8.58 9.74
CA GLU A 174 -1.29 9.25 9.41
C GLU A 174 -0.39 8.36 8.53
N ALA A 175 -0.22 7.10 8.91
CA ALA A 175 0.57 6.13 8.15
C ALA A 175 0.03 5.93 6.73
N VAL A 176 -1.28 5.71 6.59
CA VAL A 176 -1.94 5.53 5.28
C VAL A 176 -1.85 6.82 4.45
N ALA A 177 -2.07 7.99 5.06
CA ALA A 177 -1.97 9.26 4.33
C ALA A 177 -0.55 9.53 3.81
N ALA A 178 0.48 9.25 4.62
CA ALA A 178 1.87 9.36 4.20
C ALA A 178 2.19 8.40 3.05
N SER A 179 1.76 7.14 3.15
CA SER A 179 1.95 6.12 2.12
C SER A 179 1.20 6.40 0.81
N ALA A 180 0.11 7.17 0.86
CA ALA A 180 -0.72 7.53 -0.28
C ALA A 180 -0.46 8.95 -0.84
N ALA A 181 0.52 9.69 -0.30
CA ALA A 181 0.84 11.07 -0.69
C ALA A 181 1.58 11.13 -2.04
N PHE A 182 0.95 10.66 -3.11
CA PHE A 182 1.55 10.52 -4.43
C PHE A 182 2.00 11.88 -5.00
N PRO A 183 3.29 12.07 -5.37
CA PRO A 183 3.86 13.39 -5.66
C PRO A 183 3.11 14.20 -6.74
N LEU A 184 2.53 13.53 -7.73
CA LEU A 184 1.84 14.21 -8.83
C LEU A 184 0.44 14.71 -8.44
N LEU A 185 -0.10 14.30 -7.29
CA LEU A 185 -1.48 14.59 -6.89
C LEU A 185 -1.57 15.28 -5.52
N LEU A 186 -0.70 14.91 -4.58
CA LEU A 186 -0.77 15.30 -3.18
C LEU A 186 0.58 15.85 -2.69
N PRO A 187 0.58 16.86 -1.80
CA PRO A 187 1.81 17.32 -1.17
C PRO A 187 2.34 16.27 -0.18
N PRO A 188 3.64 16.31 0.14
CA PRO A 188 4.22 15.41 1.14
C PRO A 188 3.66 15.67 2.55
N VAL A 189 3.77 14.66 3.42
CA VAL A 189 3.52 14.77 4.87
C VAL A 189 4.83 15.12 5.56
N ALA A 190 4.91 16.28 6.19
CA ALA A 190 6.03 16.61 7.07
C ALA A 190 5.64 16.31 8.52
N ARG A 191 6.42 15.47 9.20
CA ARG A 191 6.19 15.12 10.61
C ARG A 191 7.52 15.02 11.35
N THR A 192 7.54 15.51 12.59
CA THR A 192 8.66 15.26 13.51
C THR A 192 8.33 14.05 14.35
N PHE A 193 9.25 13.09 14.39
CA PHE A 193 9.20 11.92 15.25
C PHE A 193 10.42 11.92 16.17
N THR A 194 10.26 11.31 17.33
CA THR A 194 11.32 10.89 18.23
C THR A 194 11.77 9.50 17.81
N PHE A 195 13.05 9.38 17.48
CA PHE A 195 13.66 8.13 17.08
C PHE A 195 14.65 7.65 18.14
N THR A 196 14.73 6.35 18.34
CA THR A 196 15.83 5.68 19.02
C THR A 196 16.72 5.02 17.97
N GLY A 197 17.96 5.51 17.86
CA GLY A 197 18.99 4.95 16.99
C GLY A 197 19.46 3.58 17.47
N ARG A 198 20.25 2.89 16.65
CA ARG A 198 20.76 1.53 16.98
C ARG A 198 21.75 1.52 18.13
N ASP A 199 22.44 2.65 18.32
CA ASP A 199 23.36 2.85 19.44
C ASP A 199 22.61 3.20 20.75
N GLY A 200 21.27 3.27 20.71
CA GLY A 200 20.41 3.58 21.84
C GLY A 200 20.10 5.06 22.02
N ASP A 201 20.76 5.94 21.27
CA ASP A 201 20.56 7.39 21.37
C ASP A 201 19.19 7.83 20.83
N THR A 202 18.48 8.61 21.65
CA THR A 202 17.18 9.18 21.28
C THR A 202 17.33 10.59 20.72
N HIS A 203 16.71 10.88 19.59
CA HIS A 203 16.72 12.19 18.96
C HIS A 203 15.42 12.50 18.21
N GLU A 204 15.05 13.78 18.14
CA GLU A 204 13.95 14.22 17.30
C GLU A 204 14.44 14.51 15.87
N GLN A 205 13.70 14.03 14.88
CA GLN A 205 13.98 14.31 13.48
C GLN A 205 12.69 14.58 12.70
N GLN A 206 12.72 15.64 11.90
CA GLN A 206 11.65 15.88 10.91
C GLN A 206 11.89 15.05 9.65
N VAL A 207 10.91 14.24 9.29
CA VAL A 207 10.83 13.51 8.03
C VAL A 207 9.84 14.17 7.07
N VAL A 208 10.08 14.03 5.77
CA VAL A 208 9.20 14.58 4.73
C VAL A 208 8.78 13.44 3.81
N LEU A 209 7.58 12.93 4.05
CA LEU A 209 7.11 11.67 3.50
C LEU A 209 6.26 11.87 2.24
N THR A 210 6.48 11.03 1.25
CA THR A 210 5.65 10.87 0.07
C THR A 210 5.26 9.40 -0.10
N ASP A 211 4.46 9.12 -1.13
CA ASP A 211 3.98 7.78 -1.44
C ASP A 211 5.12 6.74 -1.49
N GLY A 212 4.89 5.58 -0.87
CA GLY A 212 5.87 4.50 -0.81
C GLY A 212 6.26 3.99 -2.20
N GLY A 213 5.34 4.09 -3.16
CA GLY A 213 5.51 3.70 -4.56
C GLY A 213 6.75 4.29 -5.22
N VAL A 214 7.17 5.49 -4.79
CA VAL A 214 8.37 6.17 -5.29
C VAL A 214 9.62 5.33 -5.05
N TYR A 215 9.70 4.65 -3.90
CA TYR A 215 10.78 3.72 -3.57
C TYR A 215 10.49 2.31 -4.10
N GLU A 216 9.34 1.75 -3.75
CA GLU A 216 8.83 0.45 -4.23
C GLU A 216 7.29 0.47 -4.24
N ASN A 217 6.62 -0.15 -5.21
CA ASN A 217 5.15 -0.16 -5.26
C ASN A 217 4.54 -1.50 -4.85
N LEU A 218 5.33 -2.57 -4.69
CA LEU A 218 4.79 -3.91 -4.44
C LEU A 218 4.58 -4.23 -2.96
N GLY A 219 5.23 -3.51 -2.04
CA GLY A 219 5.16 -3.83 -0.60
C GLY A 219 5.93 -5.09 -0.24
N LEU A 220 6.99 -5.39 -0.99
CA LEU A 220 7.71 -6.67 -0.86
C LEU A 220 8.87 -6.60 0.10
N SER A 221 9.60 -5.48 0.14
CA SER A 221 10.88 -5.45 0.85
C SER A 221 10.82 -5.92 2.31
N PRO A 222 9.80 -5.59 3.14
CA PRO A 222 9.74 -6.09 4.51
C PRO A 222 9.45 -7.60 4.59
N LEU A 223 8.84 -8.19 3.56
CA LEU A 223 8.42 -9.59 3.52
C LEU A 223 9.48 -10.52 2.91
N LEU A 224 10.50 -9.98 2.24
CA LEU A 224 11.54 -10.79 1.62
C LEU A 224 12.39 -11.53 2.68
N PRO A 225 12.78 -12.79 2.41
CA PRO A 225 13.64 -13.55 3.31
C PRO A 225 15.07 -12.99 3.34
N GLY A 226 15.84 -13.40 4.36
CA GLY A 226 17.26 -13.02 4.51
C GLY A 226 17.50 -11.63 5.08
N ARG A 227 16.47 -10.97 5.61
CA ARG A 227 16.60 -9.73 6.39
C ARG A 227 17.15 -10.04 7.78
N ASP A 228 17.97 -9.13 8.30
CA ASP A 228 18.65 -9.28 9.59
C ASP A 228 18.26 -8.14 10.53
N ARG A 229 17.97 -8.47 11.79
CA ARG A 229 17.52 -7.51 12.82
C ARG A 229 18.58 -6.47 13.18
N SER A 230 19.86 -6.77 12.95
CA SER A 230 20.94 -5.80 13.07
C SER A 230 20.82 -4.66 12.05
N PHE A 231 20.15 -4.92 10.91
CA PHE A 231 19.97 -3.96 9.83
C PHE A 231 18.58 -3.35 9.74
N THR A 232 17.55 -4.00 10.26
CA THR A 232 16.16 -3.53 10.11
C THR A 232 15.26 -4.13 11.18
N SER A 233 14.32 -3.34 11.67
CA SER A 233 13.36 -3.77 12.69
C SER A 233 12.23 -4.64 12.11
N HIS A 234 12.08 -4.64 10.78
CA HIS A 234 11.08 -5.42 10.04
C HIS A 234 11.71 -6.71 9.50
N VAL A 235 11.66 -7.76 10.31
CA VAL A 235 12.10 -9.12 9.96
C VAL A 235 11.01 -10.11 10.34
N TYR A 236 10.54 -10.86 9.35
CA TYR A 236 9.44 -11.80 9.51
C TYR A 236 9.83 -13.15 8.92
N ASP A 237 9.53 -14.23 9.65
CA ASP A 237 9.80 -15.60 9.23
C ASP A 237 8.55 -16.15 8.54
N LEU A 238 8.57 -16.13 7.21
CA LEU A 238 7.43 -16.41 6.33
C LEU A 238 7.74 -17.61 5.45
N ASP A 239 6.77 -18.52 5.35
CA ASP A 239 6.88 -19.71 4.50
C ASP A 239 6.37 -19.43 3.08
N TYR A 240 5.42 -18.50 2.94
CA TYR A 240 4.75 -18.19 1.68
C TYR A 240 4.64 -16.68 1.47
N LEU A 241 4.71 -16.25 0.21
CA LEU A 241 4.45 -14.86 -0.18
C LEU A 241 3.27 -14.79 -1.15
N ILE A 242 2.29 -13.95 -0.83
CA ILE A 242 1.15 -13.67 -1.69
C ILE A 242 1.17 -12.19 -2.03
N VAL A 243 1.14 -11.86 -3.32
CA VAL A 243 1.40 -10.52 -3.83
C VAL A 243 0.26 -10.10 -4.73
N SER A 244 -0.50 -9.09 -4.31
CA SER A 244 -1.52 -8.41 -5.10
C SER A 244 -0.90 -7.21 -5.82
N ASP A 245 -0.51 -7.40 -7.07
CA ASP A 245 0.07 -6.39 -7.95
C ASP A 245 -1.01 -5.77 -8.86
N ALA A 246 -1.41 -4.54 -8.57
CA ALA A 246 -2.36 -3.78 -9.36
C ALA A 246 -1.69 -2.85 -10.38
N GLY A 247 -0.43 -3.12 -10.76
CA GLY A 247 0.33 -2.36 -11.76
C GLY A 247 -0.29 -2.37 -13.15
N ARG A 248 0.01 -1.36 -13.97
CA ARG A 248 -0.56 -1.17 -15.33
C ARG A 248 0.02 -2.09 -16.41
N GLY A 249 1.16 -2.71 -16.13
CA GLY A 249 2.00 -3.27 -17.19
C GLY A 249 2.41 -2.22 -18.21
N LYS A 250 3.06 -2.66 -19.29
CA LYS A 250 3.52 -1.75 -20.34
C LYS A 250 2.35 -1.40 -21.27
N THR A 251 1.97 -0.12 -21.28
CA THR A 251 1.05 0.42 -22.29
C THR A 251 1.84 1.20 -23.32
N LEU A 252 1.61 0.91 -24.61
CA LEU A 252 2.15 1.70 -25.71
C LEU A 252 1.41 3.04 -25.74
N THR A 253 2.15 4.14 -25.71
CA THR A 253 1.59 5.49 -25.78
C THR A 253 2.52 6.33 -26.64
N GLU A 254 1.95 7.12 -27.55
CA GLU A 254 2.72 8.04 -28.38
C GLU A 254 3.44 9.08 -27.54
N SER A 255 4.71 9.32 -27.86
CA SER A 255 5.53 10.32 -27.17
C SER A 255 5.03 11.74 -27.47
N SER A 256 4.95 12.58 -26.44
CA SER A 256 4.62 13.99 -26.59
C SER A 256 5.87 14.87 -26.49
N ASN A 257 5.95 15.93 -27.30
CA ASN A 257 7.06 16.89 -27.23
C ASN A 257 6.94 17.92 -26.10
N TYR A 258 5.77 18.03 -25.45
CA TYR A 258 5.56 18.99 -24.37
C TYR A 258 6.32 18.60 -23.09
N PHE A 259 7.07 19.53 -22.50
CA PHE A 259 7.92 19.32 -21.33
C PHE A 259 7.21 18.59 -20.17
N HIS A 260 6.01 19.04 -19.78
CA HIS A 260 5.28 18.44 -18.66
C HIS A 260 4.83 16.99 -18.93
N LYS A 261 4.41 16.69 -20.17
CA LYS A 261 4.07 15.31 -20.59
C LYS A 261 5.32 14.43 -20.64
N ARG A 262 6.46 14.97 -21.10
CA ARG A 262 7.75 14.27 -21.08
C ARG A 262 8.22 13.97 -19.66
N LEU A 263 8.17 14.95 -18.76
CA LEU A 263 8.56 14.77 -17.37
C LEU A 263 7.72 13.68 -16.69
N LYS A 264 6.39 13.72 -16.87
CA LYS A 264 5.50 12.67 -16.39
C LYS A 264 5.87 11.31 -16.98
N ARG A 265 6.09 11.23 -18.31
CA ARG A 265 6.43 9.97 -18.98
C ARG A 265 7.78 9.42 -18.51
N SER A 266 8.78 10.28 -18.30
CA SER A 266 10.08 9.87 -17.74
C SER A 266 9.93 9.31 -16.34
N PHE A 267 9.12 9.96 -15.48
CA PHE A 267 8.78 9.43 -14.17
C PHE A 267 8.11 8.06 -14.29
N ASP A 268 7.08 7.93 -15.13
CA ASP A 268 6.36 6.66 -15.34
C ASP A 268 7.32 5.53 -15.78
N ILE A 269 8.28 5.81 -16.67
CA ILE A 269 9.27 4.81 -17.14
C ILE A 269 10.19 4.37 -16.01
N THR A 270 10.80 5.29 -15.27
CA THR A 270 11.69 4.96 -14.15
C THR A 270 10.92 4.23 -13.05
N TYR A 271 9.70 4.67 -12.77
CA TYR A 271 8.79 4.06 -11.81
C TYR A 271 8.47 2.61 -12.21
N GLU A 272 8.04 2.36 -13.44
CA GLU A 272 7.77 1.01 -13.97
C GLU A 272 9.01 0.13 -13.92
N LYS A 273 10.19 0.66 -14.26
CA LYS A 273 11.45 -0.11 -14.21
C LYS A 273 11.81 -0.52 -12.78
N SER A 274 11.60 0.34 -11.79
CA SER A 274 11.75 -0.02 -10.37
C SER A 274 10.82 -1.20 -10.01
N GLN A 275 9.56 -1.16 -10.46
CA GLN A 275 8.62 -2.25 -10.20
C GLN A 275 9.01 -3.56 -10.87
N ASP A 276 9.56 -3.51 -12.09
CA ASP A 276 10.10 -4.70 -12.77
C ASP A 276 11.25 -5.34 -11.97
N GLY A 277 12.06 -4.53 -11.27
CA GLY A 277 13.08 -5.00 -10.34
C GLY A 277 12.47 -5.78 -9.16
N GLY A 278 11.42 -5.23 -8.54
CA GLY A 278 10.70 -5.92 -7.46
C GLY A 278 10.06 -7.24 -7.90
N ARG A 279 9.45 -7.29 -9.10
CA ARG A 279 8.91 -8.53 -9.68
C ARG A 279 10.01 -9.56 -9.95
N SER A 280 11.14 -9.11 -10.52
CA SER A 280 12.29 -9.99 -10.78
C SER A 280 12.81 -10.60 -9.48
N ARG A 281 12.93 -9.78 -8.43
CA ARG A 281 13.34 -10.25 -7.11
C ARG A 281 12.37 -11.26 -6.52
N LEU A 282 11.06 -11.04 -6.68
CA LEU A 282 10.04 -12.00 -6.25
C LEU A 282 10.22 -13.36 -6.93
N HIS A 283 10.46 -13.39 -8.24
CA HIS A 283 10.72 -14.62 -8.97
C HIS A 283 12.01 -15.32 -8.53
N GLU A 284 13.10 -14.57 -8.27
CA GLU A 284 14.35 -15.12 -7.74
C GLU A 284 14.16 -15.78 -6.36
N VAL A 285 13.37 -15.16 -5.48
CA VAL A 285 13.06 -15.75 -4.17
C VAL A 285 12.29 -17.05 -4.32
N GLY A 286 11.36 -17.12 -5.28
CA GLY A 286 10.62 -18.35 -5.56
C GLY A 286 11.49 -19.46 -6.14
N THR A 287 12.40 -19.14 -7.07
CA THR A 287 13.26 -20.14 -7.72
C THR A 287 14.42 -20.61 -6.83
N SER A 288 14.85 -19.80 -5.87
CA SER A 288 15.92 -20.15 -4.93
C SER A 288 15.46 -21.02 -3.75
N GLY A 289 14.14 -21.24 -3.58
CA GLY A 289 13.57 -22.04 -2.50
C GLY A 289 13.70 -21.40 -1.11
N GLN A 290 13.96 -20.08 -1.04
CA GLN A 290 14.01 -19.34 0.22
C GLN A 290 12.64 -19.21 0.90
N VAL A 291 11.57 -19.40 0.13
CA VAL A 291 10.19 -19.55 0.58
C VAL A 291 9.61 -20.80 -0.08
N ARG A 292 8.61 -21.43 0.54
CA ARG A 292 7.98 -22.66 0.04
C ARG A 292 7.13 -22.43 -1.21
N GLY A 293 6.49 -21.26 -1.30
CA GLY A 293 5.65 -20.92 -2.45
C GLY A 293 5.40 -19.42 -2.58
N ILE A 294 5.13 -19.00 -3.81
CA ILE A 294 4.81 -17.61 -4.14
C ILE A 294 3.59 -17.57 -5.03
N VAL A 295 2.65 -16.68 -4.68
CA VAL A 295 1.51 -16.33 -5.52
C VAL A 295 1.62 -14.86 -5.91
N HIS A 296 1.81 -14.60 -7.20
CA HIS A 296 1.84 -13.24 -7.74
C HIS A 296 0.60 -12.98 -8.58
N SER A 297 -0.46 -12.52 -7.93
CA SER A 297 -1.68 -12.06 -8.60
C SER A 297 -1.42 -10.70 -9.23
N TYR A 298 -1.31 -10.68 -10.56
CA TYR A 298 -1.00 -9.45 -11.30
C TYR A 298 -2.17 -9.02 -12.16
N LEU A 299 -2.72 -7.82 -11.90
CA LEU A 299 -3.87 -7.27 -12.63
C LEU A 299 -3.60 -7.25 -14.14
N ALA A 300 -2.39 -6.89 -14.55
CA ALA A 300 -1.97 -6.84 -15.94
C ALA A 300 -1.42 -8.17 -16.48
N GLN A 301 -1.57 -9.28 -15.75
CA GLN A 301 -1.15 -10.60 -16.20
C GLN A 301 -1.76 -10.90 -17.57
N ARG A 302 -0.94 -11.42 -18.47
CA ARG A 302 -1.40 -11.86 -19.78
C ARG A 302 -2.25 -13.12 -19.62
N ASP A 303 -3.48 -13.07 -20.12
CA ASP A 303 -4.46 -14.15 -19.98
C ASP A 303 -3.98 -15.45 -20.67
N ASP A 304 -3.26 -15.33 -21.79
CA ASP A 304 -2.65 -16.46 -22.53
C ASP A 304 -1.42 -17.07 -21.84
N LYS A 305 -0.97 -16.47 -20.73
CA LYS A 305 0.19 -16.92 -19.95
C LYS A 305 -0.20 -17.44 -18.57
N LEU A 306 -1.49 -17.59 -18.30
CA LEU A 306 -1.93 -18.25 -17.08
C LEU A 306 -1.63 -19.75 -17.14
N PRO A 307 -1.24 -20.37 -16.02
CA PRO A 307 -0.96 -21.81 -15.99
C PRO A 307 -2.22 -22.66 -16.18
N VAL A 308 -3.40 -22.09 -15.93
CA VAL A 308 -4.70 -22.74 -16.09
C VAL A 308 -5.64 -21.80 -16.85
N HIS A 309 -6.34 -22.34 -17.84
CA HIS A 309 -7.37 -21.62 -18.58
C HIS A 309 -8.70 -21.64 -17.80
N LEU A 310 -9.24 -20.45 -17.53
CA LEU A 310 -10.59 -20.27 -16.97
C LEU A 310 -11.55 -19.86 -18.08
N ALA A 311 -12.68 -20.56 -18.20
CA ALA A 311 -13.67 -20.29 -19.25
C ALA A 311 -14.37 -18.93 -19.08
N ASP A 312 -14.58 -18.51 -17.83
CA ASP A 312 -15.26 -17.28 -17.42
C ASP A 312 -14.29 -16.20 -16.94
N LEU A 313 -13.01 -16.27 -17.33
CA LEU A 313 -11.98 -15.31 -16.95
C LEU A 313 -12.41 -13.88 -17.32
N VAL A 314 -12.43 -12.97 -16.35
CA VAL A 314 -12.52 -11.54 -16.65
C VAL A 314 -11.21 -11.12 -17.32
N PRO A 315 -11.22 -10.74 -18.61
CA PRO A 315 -9.99 -10.58 -19.37
C PRO A 315 -9.22 -9.33 -18.93
N ARG A 316 -7.90 -9.35 -19.15
CA ARG A 316 -7.00 -8.21 -18.87
C ARG A 316 -7.51 -6.93 -19.53
N SER A 317 -8.01 -7.03 -20.76
CA SER A 317 -8.51 -5.89 -21.54
C SER A 317 -9.67 -5.15 -20.87
N ALA A 318 -10.49 -5.83 -20.06
CA ALA A 318 -11.62 -5.23 -19.37
C ALA A 318 -11.19 -4.31 -18.20
N VAL A 319 -10.04 -4.58 -17.59
CA VAL A 319 -9.65 -3.92 -16.32
C VAL A 319 -8.44 -2.99 -16.45
N ILE A 320 -7.57 -3.21 -17.46
CA ILE A 320 -6.22 -2.65 -17.43
C ILE A 320 -6.16 -1.12 -17.54
N ASN A 321 -7.15 -0.56 -18.22
CA ASN A 321 -7.25 0.89 -18.47
C ASN A 321 -7.86 1.64 -17.28
N TYR A 322 -8.28 0.95 -16.22
CA TYR A 322 -8.85 1.60 -15.05
C TYR A 322 -7.82 2.51 -14.36
N GLY A 323 -8.27 3.71 -13.97
CA GLY A 323 -7.42 4.77 -13.44
C GLY A 323 -6.81 4.46 -12.08
N THR A 324 -5.68 5.09 -11.76
CA THR A 324 -5.03 5.02 -10.44
C THR A 324 -5.34 6.31 -9.69
N ASN A 325 -6.52 6.35 -9.09
CA ASN A 325 -7.01 7.52 -8.36
C ASN A 325 -7.97 7.05 -7.24
N PHE A 326 -8.54 8.01 -6.51
CA PHE A 326 -9.47 7.75 -5.41
C PHE A 326 -10.92 8.16 -5.76
N LYS A 327 -11.28 8.17 -7.06
CA LYS A 327 -12.64 8.43 -7.52
C LYS A 327 -13.53 7.24 -7.22
N LYS A 328 -14.84 7.50 -7.14
CA LYS A 328 -15.86 6.46 -7.12
C LYS A 328 -15.63 5.44 -8.24
N VAL A 329 -15.71 4.17 -7.88
CA VAL A 329 -15.65 3.04 -8.82
C VAL A 329 -17.06 2.68 -9.30
N GLY A 330 -17.25 2.56 -10.62
CA GLY A 330 -18.49 2.07 -11.23
C GLY A 330 -18.80 0.63 -10.77
N PRO A 331 -20.08 0.18 -10.80
CA PRO A 331 -20.41 -1.14 -10.27
C PRO A 331 -19.78 -2.24 -11.12
N ASP A 332 -19.84 -2.07 -12.44
CA ASP A 332 -19.30 -3.02 -13.41
C ASP A 332 -17.77 -3.03 -13.37
N ASP A 333 -17.12 -1.86 -13.28
CA ASP A 333 -15.67 -1.76 -13.10
C ASP A 333 -15.22 -2.43 -11.80
N LEU A 334 -15.94 -2.18 -10.70
CA LEU A 334 -15.61 -2.76 -9.40
C LEU A 334 -15.71 -4.29 -9.47
N ALA A 335 -16.82 -4.81 -10.00
CA ALA A 335 -17.04 -6.24 -10.19
C ALA A 335 -15.95 -6.86 -11.08
N ALA A 336 -15.64 -6.25 -12.23
CA ALA A 336 -14.61 -6.77 -13.14
C ALA A 336 -13.23 -6.83 -12.46
N ILE A 337 -12.84 -5.78 -11.73
CA ILE A 337 -11.53 -5.73 -11.07
C ILE A 337 -11.45 -6.72 -9.91
N THR A 338 -12.49 -6.80 -9.06
CA THR A 338 -12.50 -7.71 -7.90
C THR A 338 -12.59 -9.16 -8.34
N ILE A 339 -13.49 -9.51 -9.27
CA ILE A 339 -13.62 -10.88 -9.80
C ILE A 339 -12.32 -11.33 -10.44
N ARG A 340 -11.66 -10.47 -11.22
CA ARG A 340 -10.35 -10.82 -11.78
C ARG A 340 -9.30 -11.09 -10.69
N GLY A 341 -9.24 -10.25 -9.66
CA GLY A 341 -8.33 -10.45 -8.52
C GLY A 341 -8.58 -11.78 -7.82
N GLU A 342 -9.85 -12.15 -7.67
CA GLU A 342 -10.25 -13.42 -7.09
C GLU A 342 -9.86 -14.61 -7.98
N GLN A 343 -10.24 -14.58 -9.27
CA GLN A 343 -9.94 -15.63 -10.25
C GLN A 343 -8.44 -15.91 -10.37
N LEU A 344 -7.64 -14.85 -10.52
CA LEU A 344 -6.18 -14.97 -10.60
C LEU A 344 -5.61 -15.58 -9.32
N THR A 345 -6.02 -15.08 -8.16
CA THR A 345 -5.50 -15.58 -6.87
C THR A 345 -5.86 -17.04 -6.67
N ARG A 346 -7.10 -17.46 -6.95
CA ARG A 346 -7.55 -18.85 -6.81
C ARG A 346 -6.76 -19.81 -7.70
N VAL A 347 -6.55 -19.46 -8.96
CA VAL A 347 -5.84 -20.30 -9.93
C VAL A 347 -4.36 -20.41 -9.57
N LEU A 348 -3.73 -19.28 -9.25
CA LEU A 348 -2.30 -19.25 -8.94
C LEU A 348 -2.01 -19.95 -7.62
N LEU A 349 -2.88 -19.82 -6.61
CA LEU A 349 -2.79 -20.59 -5.36
C LEU A 349 -2.83 -22.10 -5.62
N ALA A 350 -3.84 -22.57 -6.36
CA ALA A 350 -4.01 -24.00 -6.63
C ALA A 350 -2.84 -24.59 -7.43
N HIS A 351 -2.21 -23.79 -8.30
CA HIS A 351 -1.11 -24.25 -9.13
C HIS A 351 0.26 -24.17 -8.45
N TYR A 352 0.56 -23.06 -7.78
CA TYR A 352 1.91 -22.79 -7.24
C TYR A 352 2.07 -23.12 -5.75
N CYS A 353 0.97 -23.22 -5.00
CA CYS A 353 0.98 -23.59 -3.59
C CYS A 353 -0.09 -24.66 -3.29
N PRO A 354 -0.12 -25.80 -4.02
CA PRO A 354 -1.14 -26.83 -3.83
C PRO A 354 -1.19 -27.36 -2.39
N GLU A 355 -0.06 -27.38 -1.70
CA GLU A 355 0.08 -27.83 -0.31
C GLU A 355 -0.52 -26.88 0.73
N LEU A 356 -0.85 -25.63 0.36
CA LEU A 356 -1.66 -24.78 1.22
C LEU A 356 -3.10 -25.29 1.28
N GLY A 357 -3.60 -25.91 0.22
CA GLY A 357 -4.99 -26.39 0.12
C GLY A 357 -5.23 -27.83 0.58
N THR A 358 -4.21 -28.52 1.09
CA THR A 358 -4.26 -29.88 1.65
C THR A 358 -4.08 -29.85 3.16
#